data_AF-A0A4Q4CG59-F1
#
_entry.id   AF-A0A4Q4CG59-F1
#
_cell.length_a   1.000
_cell.length_b   1.000
_cell.length_c   1.000
_cell.angle_alpha   90.00
_cell.angle_beta   90.00
_cell.angle_gamma   90.00
#
_symmetry.space_group_name_H-M   'P 1'
#
loop_
_entity.id
_entity.type
_entity.pdbx_description
1 polymer ?
#
loop_
_entity_poly.entity_id
_entity_poly.type
_entity_poly.pdbx_seq_one_letter_code
_entity_poly.pdbx_strand_id
1 'polypeptide(L)'
;MLDGAAVEGQERQSDASDALGTLHTRTVDALRGFAKMVEKAEPEFRPVAQKFHDLHAQHAGAIARILSARGQAVDADGSIMGTVNETVVGLRAFFDEIDEDVMDNVRSGEGHVLKAFDDALADTLQQDERLAVEAMRGELTRLLDETSHLD
;
A
#
# COMPACT_ATOMS: atom_id res chain seq x y z
N MET A 1 40.43 -7.59 9.24
CA MET A 1 39.50 -7.50 8.08
C MET A 1 38.23 -8.29 8.40
N LEU A 2 37.35 -7.79 9.27
CA LEU A 2 36.10 -8.47 9.64
C LEU A 2 34.88 -7.53 9.80
N ASP A 3 34.90 -6.32 9.22
CA ASP A 3 33.82 -5.32 9.42
C ASP A 3 32.93 -5.04 8.18
N GLY A 4 33.14 -5.70 7.04
CA GLY A 4 32.36 -5.42 5.82
C GLY A 4 30.93 -6.00 5.85
N ALA A 5 30.77 -7.24 6.31
CA ALA A 5 29.50 -7.96 6.18
C ALA A 5 28.38 -7.44 7.10
N ALA A 6 28.73 -6.84 8.24
CA ALA A 6 27.76 -6.31 9.21
C ALA A 6 27.16 -4.97 8.74
N VAL A 7 27.96 -4.13 8.08
CA VAL A 7 27.51 -2.83 7.55
C VAL A 7 26.56 -3.03 6.37
N GLU A 8 26.92 -3.91 5.43
CA GLU A 8 26.07 -4.24 4.28
C GLU A 8 24.74 -4.91 4.68
N GLY A 9 24.73 -5.68 5.77
CA GLY A 9 23.51 -6.30 6.29
C GLY A 9 22.53 -5.28 6.89
N GLN A 10 23.06 -4.21 7.49
CA GLN A 10 22.26 -3.18 8.15
C GLN A 10 21.74 -2.12 7.16
N GLU A 11 22.51 -1.77 6.13
CA GLU A 11 22.06 -0.89 5.03
C GLU A 11 20.94 -1.55 4.21
N ARG A 12 21.07 -2.83 3.83
CA ARG A 12 19.99 -3.55 3.13
C ARG A 12 18.72 -3.72 3.96
N GLN A 13 18.85 -3.73 5.29
CA GLN A 13 17.71 -3.80 6.20
C GLN A 13 17.01 -2.45 6.35
N SER A 14 17.75 -1.33 6.30
CA SER A 14 17.13 0.00 6.24
C SER A 14 16.40 0.20 4.92
N ASP A 15 17.02 -0.16 3.79
CA ASP A 15 16.41 -0.02 2.45
C ASP A 15 15.08 -0.78 2.36
N ALA A 16 15.07 -2.04 2.81
CA ALA A 16 13.85 -2.84 2.84
C ALA A 16 12.80 -2.29 3.81
N SER A 17 13.20 -1.62 4.89
CA SER A 17 12.25 -0.97 5.83
C SER A 17 11.67 0.30 5.23
N ASP A 18 12.46 1.06 4.47
CA ASP A 18 12.02 2.25 3.75
C ASP A 18 11.06 1.90 2.61
N ALA A 19 11.34 0.82 1.86
CA ALA A 19 10.44 0.32 0.83
C ALA A 19 9.10 -0.17 1.40
N LEU A 20 9.12 -0.94 2.50
CA LEU A 20 7.90 -1.32 3.22
C LEU A 20 7.16 -0.11 3.81
N GLY A 21 7.90 0.90 4.28
CA GLY A 21 7.30 2.13 4.79
C GLY A 21 6.62 2.96 3.71
N THR A 22 7.21 2.98 2.52
CA THR A 22 6.61 3.55 1.32
C THR A 22 5.32 2.81 0.94
N LEU A 23 5.38 1.48 0.89
CA LEU A 23 4.20 0.64 0.62
C LEU A 23 3.10 0.92 1.64
N HIS A 24 3.41 0.91 2.93
CA HIS A 24 2.45 1.19 4.00
C HIS A 24 1.77 2.56 3.82
N THR A 25 2.55 3.61 3.56
CA THR A 25 2.03 4.96 3.34
C THR A 25 1.05 4.99 2.16
N ARG A 26 1.40 4.35 1.04
CA ARG A 26 0.54 4.28 -0.14
C ARG A 26 -0.76 3.51 0.12
N THR A 27 -0.69 2.41 0.85
CA THR A 27 -1.87 1.64 1.26
C THR A 27 -2.78 2.44 2.19
N VAL A 28 -2.22 3.19 3.16
CA VAL A 28 -3.01 4.06 4.06
C VAL A 28 -3.66 5.22 3.30
N ASP A 29 -2.97 5.81 2.33
CA ASP A 29 -3.54 6.86 1.50
C ASP A 29 -4.69 6.33 0.62
N ALA A 30 -4.52 5.13 0.03
CA ALA A 30 -5.59 4.46 -0.72
C ALA A 30 -6.80 4.17 0.19
N LEU A 31 -6.58 3.62 1.39
CA LEU A 31 -7.61 3.38 2.41
C LEU A 31 -8.41 4.65 2.72
N ARG A 32 -7.74 5.77 2.99
CA ARG A 32 -8.38 7.07 3.25
C ARG A 32 -9.17 7.56 2.04
N GLY A 33 -8.68 7.27 0.84
CA GLY A 33 -9.37 7.50 -0.42
C GLY A 33 -10.69 6.75 -0.54
N PHE A 34 -10.65 5.42 -0.38
CA PHE A 34 -11.86 4.61 -0.44
C PHE A 34 -12.84 4.88 0.69
N ALA A 35 -12.38 5.29 1.88
CA ALA A 35 -13.29 5.71 2.94
C ALA A 35 -14.19 6.87 2.47
N LYS A 36 -13.60 7.89 1.83
CA LYS A 36 -14.36 9.01 1.23
C LYS A 36 -15.22 8.55 0.05
N MET A 37 -14.72 7.60 -0.74
CA MET A 37 -15.47 7.06 -1.88
C MET A 37 -16.70 6.30 -1.40
N VAL A 38 -16.61 5.47 -0.36
CA VAL A 38 -17.75 4.77 0.25
C VAL A 38 -18.82 5.74 0.78
N GLU A 39 -18.41 6.89 1.33
CA GLU A 39 -19.33 7.92 1.82
C GLU A 39 -20.12 8.58 0.69
N LYS A 40 -19.51 8.76 -0.48
CA LYS A 40 -20.06 9.53 -1.61
C LYS A 40 -20.56 8.69 -2.77
N ALA A 41 -20.18 7.42 -2.85
CA ALA A 41 -20.48 6.54 -3.97
C ALA A 41 -21.99 6.30 -4.10
N GLU A 42 -22.42 6.20 -5.36
CA GLU A 42 -23.76 5.73 -5.68
C GLU A 42 -24.00 4.31 -5.14
N PRO A 43 -25.26 3.93 -4.84
CA PRO A 43 -25.57 2.63 -4.24
C PRO A 43 -25.02 1.42 -5.02
N GLU A 44 -24.92 1.54 -6.34
CA GLU A 44 -24.44 0.48 -7.23
C GLU A 44 -22.92 0.31 -7.14
N PHE A 45 -22.18 1.39 -6.96
CA PHE A 45 -20.71 1.38 -6.86
C PHE A 45 -20.19 1.20 -5.43
N ARG A 46 -20.98 1.58 -4.42
CA ARG A 46 -20.61 1.50 -3.01
C ARG A 46 -20.07 0.12 -2.56
N PRO A 47 -20.61 -1.03 -2.99
CA PRO A 47 -20.06 -2.34 -2.64
C PRO A 47 -18.64 -2.54 -3.16
N VAL A 48 -18.29 -1.98 -4.32
CA VAL A 48 -16.95 -2.06 -4.92
C VAL A 48 -15.98 -1.22 -4.11
N ALA A 49 -16.33 0.05 -3.86
CA ALA A 49 -15.52 0.93 -3.02
C ALA A 49 -15.27 0.34 -1.61
N GLN A 50 -16.27 -0.34 -1.03
CA GLN A 50 -16.13 -0.99 0.27
C GLN A 50 -15.13 -2.17 0.22
N LYS A 51 -15.14 -2.98 -0.85
CA LYS A 51 -14.17 -4.08 -1.01
C LYS A 51 -12.73 -3.57 -1.04
N PHE A 52 -12.46 -2.51 -1.81
CA PHE A 52 -11.13 -1.90 -1.85
C PHE A 52 -10.74 -1.29 -0.50
N HIS A 53 -11.66 -0.56 0.16
CA HIS A 53 -11.45 -0.05 1.51
C HIS A 53 -11.02 -1.16 2.48
N ASP A 54 -11.80 -2.24 2.54
CA ASP A 54 -11.58 -3.33 3.51
C ASP A 54 -10.29 -4.10 3.21
N LEU A 55 -9.93 -4.23 1.93
CA LEU A 55 -8.67 -4.85 1.52
C LEU A 55 -7.47 -3.98 1.96
N HIS A 56 -7.50 -2.68 1.68
CA HIS A 56 -6.43 -1.77 2.08
C HIS A 56 -6.30 -1.64 3.60
N ALA A 57 -7.41 -1.70 4.35
CA ALA A 57 -7.37 -1.73 5.81
C ALA A 57 -6.63 -2.97 6.35
N GLN A 58 -6.89 -4.13 5.75
CA GLN A 58 -6.21 -5.38 6.11
C GLN A 58 -4.71 -5.32 5.76
N HIS A 59 -4.38 -4.84 4.56
CA HIS A 59 -2.99 -4.70 4.11
C HIS A 59 -2.20 -3.72 4.97
N ALA A 60 -2.75 -2.54 5.25
CA ALA A 60 -2.10 -1.55 6.12
C ALA A 60 -1.75 -2.17 7.49
N GLY A 61 -2.70 -2.85 8.12
CA GLY A 61 -2.46 -3.53 9.40
C GLY A 61 -1.46 -4.69 9.33
N ALA A 62 -1.36 -5.38 8.19
CA ALA A 62 -0.34 -6.42 7.99
C ALA A 62 1.06 -5.82 7.80
N ILE A 63 1.19 -4.80 6.96
CA ILE A 63 2.48 -4.14 6.69
C ILE A 63 2.99 -3.43 7.96
N ALA A 64 2.11 -2.77 8.72
CA ALA A 64 2.46 -2.16 10.01
C ALA A 64 3.08 -3.16 11.00
N ARG A 65 2.56 -4.40 11.03
CA ARG A 65 3.11 -5.47 11.88
C ARG A 65 4.49 -5.92 11.42
N ILE A 66 4.73 -6.01 10.11
CA ILE A 66 6.05 -6.33 9.55
C ILE A 66 7.05 -5.23 9.93
N LEU A 67 6.70 -3.97 9.71
CA LEU A 67 7.51 -2.81 10.10
C LEU A 67 7.82 -2.79 11.60
N SER A 68 6.82 -3.06 12.44
CA SER A 68 7.00 -3.12 13.90
C SER A 68 7.94 -4.26 14.31
N ALA A 69 7.84 -5.44 13.67
CA ALA A 69 8.74 -6.56 13.91
C ALA A 69 10.20 -6.25 13.51
N ARG A 70 10.38 -5.34 12.55
CA ARG A 70 11.68 -4.77 12.14
C ARG A 70 12.16 -3.62 13.02
N GLY A 71 11.42 -3.27 14.07
CA GLY A 71 11.76 -2.21 15.02
C GLY A 71 11.40 -0.79 14.56
N GLN A 72 10.62 -0.64 13.48
CA GLN A 72 10.10 0.66 13.06
C GLN A 72 8.93 1.09 13.95
N ALA A 73 8.85 2.38 14.27
CA ALA A 73 7.76 2.94 15.03
C ALA A 73 6.59 3.31 14.10
N VAL A 74 5.49 2.55 14.20
CA VAL A 74 4.25 2.83 13.48
C VAL A 74 3.24 3.43 14.46
N ASP A 75 2.74 4.62 14.14
CA ASP A 75 1.71 5.32 14.91
C ASP A 75 0.33 4.68 14.76
N ALA A 76 -0.55 4.99 15.70
CA ALA A 76 -1.91 4.46 15.74
C ALA A 76 -2.78 4.83 14.52
N ASP A 77 -2.42 5.89 13.80
CA ASP A 77 -3.09 6.32 12.57
C ASP A 77 -2.50 5.69 11.29
N GLY A 78 -1.50 4.80 11.45
CA GLY A 78 -0.76 4.17 10.37
C GLY A 78 0.37 5.04 9.80
N SER A 79 0.73 6.16 10.43
CA SER A 79 1.94 6.89 10.03
C SER A 79 3.19 6.19 10.56
N ILE A 80 4.34 6.37 9.89
CA ILE A 80 5.64 5.90 10.41
C ILE A 80 6.36 7.11 10.98
N MET A 81 6.63 7.10 12.29
CA MET A 81 7.36 8.20 12.92
C MET A 81 8.80 8.22 12.41
N GLY A 82 9.19 9.33 11.76
CA GLY A 82 10.59 9.61 11.40
C GLY A 82 10.96 9.40 9.93
N THR A 83 10.12 8.73 9.14
CA THR A 83 10.35 8.59 7.68
C THR A 83 9.58 9.68 6.94
N VAL A 84 10.27 10.79 6.64
CA VAL A 84 9.74 11.85 5.76
C VAL A 84 9.78 11.33 4.33
N ASN A 85 8.79 10.55 3.94
CA ASN A 85 8.69 10.10 2.56
C ASN A 85 8.16 11.27 1.71
N GLU A 86 9.06 11.99 1.04
CA GLU A 86 8.76 13.17 0.22
C GLU A 86 7.85 12.86 -0.99
N THR A 87 7.51 11.59 -1.20
CA THR A 87 6.67 11.12 -2.29
C THR A 87 5.18 11.02 -1.91
N VAL A 88 4.61 12.06 -1.27
CA VAL A 88 3.14 12.24 -1.15
C VAL A 88 2.64 13.11 -2.30
N VAL A 89 3.02 12.75 -3.52
CA VAL A 89 2.42 13.32 -4.73
C VAL A 89 1.64 12.19 -5.38
N GLY A 90 0.32 12.34 -5.45
CA GLY A 90 -0.51 11.42 -6.23
C GLY A 90 -1.98 11.41 -5.85
N LEU A 91 -2.33 11.23 -4.57
CA LEU A 91 -3.70 10.79 -4.27
C LEU A 91 -4.75 11.91 -4.18
N ARG A 92 -4.34 13.18 -4.05
CA ARG A 92 -5.31 14.29 -3.92
C ARG A 92 -6.10 14.59 -5.21
N ALA A 93 -5.60 14.16 -6.37
CA ALA A 93 -6.23 14.40 -7.67
C ALA A 93 -7.30 13.35 -8.06
N PHE A 94 -7.39 12.21 -7.36
CA PHE A 94 -8.35 11.14 -7.71
C PHE A 94 -9.79 11.40 -7.25
N PHE A 95 -10.02 12.42 -6.40
CA PHE A 95 -11.27 12.55 -5.64
C PHE A 95 -12.09 13.80 -5.97
N ASP A 96 -11.75 14.53 -7.04
CA ASP A 96 -12.46 15.76 -7.38
C ASP A 96 -13.86 15.49 -7.98
N GLU A 97 -14.09 14.34 -8.66
CA GLU A 97 -15.40 13.92 -9.16
C GLU A 97 -15.50 12.38 -9.22
N ILE A 98 -16.53 11.79 -8.58
CA ILE A 98 -16.95 10.39 -8.83
C ILE A 98 -17.90 10.50 -10.03
N ASP A 99 -17.37 10.34 -11.24
CA ASP A 99 -18.14 10.40 -12.50
C ASP A 99 -18.13 9.03 -13.22
N GLU A 100 -18.57 9.00 -14.48
CA GLU A 100 -18.58 7.77 -15.32
C GLU A 100 -17.20 7.10 -15.45
N ASP A 101 -16.08 7.82 -15.20
CA ASP A 101 -14.72 7.28 -15.32
C ASP A 101 -14.12 6.87 -13.94
N VAL A 102 -14.96 6.67 -12.91
CA VAL A 102 -14.49 6.35 -11.55
C VAL A 102 -13.59 5.11 -11.52
N MET A 103 -13.87 4.09 -12.34
CA MET A 103 -13.09 2.85 -12.36
C MET A 103 -11.74 3.00 -13.05
N ASP A 104 -11.61 3.90 -14.03
CA ASP A 104 -10.32 4.27 -14.61
C ASP A 104 -9.43 4.96 -13.58
N ASN A 105 -10.01 5.86 -12.80
CA ASN A 105 -9.34 6.53 -11.71
C ASN A 105 -8.90 5.54 -10.63
N VAL A 106 -9.76 4.59 -10.25
CA VAL A 106 -9.40 3.50 -9.32
C VAL A 106 -8.24 2.67 -9.87
N ARG A 107 -8.31 2.20 -11.12
CA ARG A 107 -7.24 1.39 -11.74
C ARG A 107 -5.91 2.12 -11.77
N SER A 108 -5.92 3.40 -12.15
CA SER A 108 -4.72 4.25 -12.16
C SER A 108 -4.14 4.42 -10.74
N GLY A 109 -5.00 4.67 -9.75
CA GLY A 109 -4.60 4.80 -8.35
C GLY A 109 -3.98 3.53 -7.79
N GLU A 110 -4.63 2.38 -8.02
CA GLU A 110 -4.11 1.08 -7.59
C GLU A 110 -2.83 0.67 -8.31
N GLY A 111 -2.61 1.14 -9.54
CA GLY A 111 -1.34 0.98 -10.23
C GLY A 111 -0.14 1.53 -9.43
N HIS A 112 -0.33 2.63 -8.70
CA HIS A 112 0.70 3.18 -7.81
C HIS A 112 0.94 2.30 -6.57
N VAL A 113 -0.11 1.67 -6.04
CA VAL A 113 0.01 0.74 -4.91
C VAL A 113 0.73 -0.53 -5.35
N LEU A 114 0.36 -1.11 -6.51
CA LEU A 114 1.03 -2.27 -7.09
C LEU A 114 2.51 -2.01 -7.38
N LYS A 115 2.86 -0.81 -7.86
CA LYS A 115 4.26 -0.42 -8.01
C LYS A 115 5.00 -0.42 -6.66
N ALA A 116 4.40 0.11 -5.60
CA ALA A 116 5.01 0.09 -4.27
C ALA A 116 5.19 -1.34 -3.73
N PHE A 117 4.29 -2.27 -4.08
CA PHE A 117 4.50 -3.70 -3.82
C PHE A 117 5.71 -4.24 -4.57
N ASP A 118 5.84 -3.94 -5.85
CA ASP A 118 6.98 -4.38 -6.67
C ASP A 118 8.31 -3.82 -6.14
N ASP A 119 8.34 -2.53 -5.77
CA ASP A 119 9.51 -1.88 -5.18
C ASP A 119 9.90 -2.55 -3.84
N ALA A 120 8.94 -2.84 -2.96
CA ALA A 120 9.21 -3.57 -1.70
C ALA A 120 9.68 -5.01 -1.92
N LEU A 121 9.18 -5.69 -2.95
CA LEU A 121 9.57 -7.07 -3.29
C LEU A 121 10.94 -7.14 -3.98
N ALA A 122 11.41 -6.07 -4.61
CA ALA A 122 12.75 -5.97 -5.16
C ALA A 122 13.84 -5.94 -4.06
N ASP A 123 13.44 -5.58 -2.83
CA ASP A 123 14.34 -5.44 -1.69
C ASP A 123 14.56 -6.74 -0.89
N THR A 124 15.47 -6.67 0.09
CA THR A 124 15.79 -7.81 0.95
C THR A 124 14.75 -8.01 2.05
N LEU A 125 13.72 -8.78 1.74
CA LEU A 125 12.72 -9.27 2.69
C LEU A 125 13.09 -10.67 3.21
N GLN A 126 12.74 -10.96 4.47
CA GLN A 126 12.72 -12.33 4.97
C GLN A 126 11.69 -13.16 4.19
N GLN A 127 11.84 -14.48 4.18
CA GLN A 127 11.00 -15.35 3.34
C GLN A 127 9.50 -15.25 3.70
N ASP A 128 9.19 -15.19 4.99
CA ASP A 128 7.84 -15.02 5.51
C ASP A 128 7.25 -13.64 5.18
N GLU A 129 8.05 -12.57 5.33
CA GLU A 129 7.68 -11.21 4.94
C GLU A 129 7.37 -11.14 3.43
N ARG A 130 8.24 -11.71 2.60
CA ARG A 130 8.07 -11.76 1.14
C ARG A 130 6.78 -12.48 0.76
N LEU A 131 6.52 -13.66 1.31
CA LEU A 131 5.30 -14.41 1.04
C LEU A 131 4.05 -13.62 1.44
N ALA A 132 4.09 -12.89 2.55
CA ALA A 132 2.97 -12.06 2.98
C ALA A 132 2.72 -10.90 1.99
N VAL A 133 3.79 -10.22 1.57
CA VAL A 133 3.72 -9.11 0.60
C VAL A 133 3.24 -9.59 -0.78
N GLU A 134 3.71 -10.76 -1.25
CA GLU A 134 3.24 -11.39 -2.49
C GLU A 134 1.75 -11.77 -2.43
N ALA A 135 1.29 -12.31 -1.30
CA ALA A 135 -0.11 -12.65 -1.10
C ALA A 135 -1.01 -11.40 -1.18
N MET A 136 -0.64 -10.33 -0.47
CA MET A 136 -1.38 -9.06 -0.50
C MET A 136 -1.45 -8.45 -1.91
N ARG A 137 -0.32 -8.43 -2.63
CA ARG A 137 -0.27 -7.98 -4.03
C ARG A 137 -1.19 -8.82 -4.92
N GLY A 138 -1.22 -10.13 -4.71
CA GLY A 138 -2.10 -11.06 -5.43
C GLY A 138 -3.58 -10.82 -5.17
N GLU A 139 -3.95 -10.50 -3.92
CA GLU A 139 -5.32 -10.14 -3.56
C GLU A 139 -5.77 -8.85 -4.24
N LEU A 140 -4.94 -7.82 -4.25
CA LEU A 140 -5.25 -6.56 -4.93
C LEU A 140 -5.39 -6.75 -6.44
N THR A 141 -4.48 -7.52 -7.05
CA THR A 141 -4.54 -7.85 -8.49
C THR A 141 -5.83 -8.60 -8.82
N ARG A 142 -6.23 -9.57 -7.98
CA ARG A 142 -7.49 -10.30 -8.15
C ARG A 142 -8.69 -9.37 -8.04
N LEU A 143 -8.72 -8.46 -7.07
CA LEU A 143 -9.84 -7.53 -6.93
C LEU A 143 -9.96 -6.61 -8.15
N LEU A 144 -8.84 -6.10 -8.66
CA LEU A 144 -8.82 -5.31 -9.90
C LEU A 144 -9.38 -6.09 -11.09
N ASP A 145 -8.95 -7.34 -11.27
CA ASP A 145 -9.46 -8.22 -12.34
C ASP A 145 -10.97 -8.49 -12.20
N GLU A 146 -11.43 -8.79 -10.99
CA GLU A 146 -12.85 -8.99 -10.69
C GLU A 146 -13.69 -7.75 -11.01
N THR A 147 -13.13 -6.55 -10.86
CA THR A 147 -13.83 -5.28 -11.13
C THR A 147 -13.58 -4.72 -12.53
N SER A 148 -12.78 -5.39 -13.37
CA SER A 148 -12.36 -4.89 -14.69
C SER A 148 -13.48 -4.69 -15.70
N HIS A 149 -14.65 -5.28 -15.45
CA HIS A 149 -15.85 -5.21 -16.29
C HIS A 149 -16.79 -4.06 -15.92
N LEU A 150 -16.45 -3.31 -14.87
CA LEU A 150 -17.19 -2.14 -14.41
C LEU A 150 -16.52 -0.93 -15.06
N ASP A 151 -17.10 -0.48 -16.18
CA ASP A 151 -16.84 0.82 -16.79
C ASP A 151 -18.08 1.69 -16.55
#